data_AF-A0A133VGK8-F1
#
_entry.id   AF-A0A133VGK8-F1
#
_cell.length_a   1.000
_cell.length_b   1.000
_cell.length_c   1.000
_cell.angle_alpha   90.00
_cell.angle_beta   90.00
_cell.angle_gamma   90.00
#
_symmetry.space_group_name_H-M   'P 1'
#
loop_
_entity.id
_entity.type
_entity.pdbx_description
1 polymer ?
#
loop_
_entity_poly.entity_id
_entity_poly.type
_entity_poly.pdbx_seq_one_letter_code
_entity_poly.pdbx_strand_id
1 'polypeptide(L)'
;MSFSRRKLPKIFNKTNGRCRYCGKPLVFRNYGQKRSLIGGRWEVDHSKPKAKGGTDHLNNLYPACISCNRSKGDTRGRNTEKETLAWPF
;
A
#
# COMPACT_ATOMS: atom_id res chain seq x y z
N MET A 1 10.38 -4.77 -6.77
CA MET A 1 9.93 -4.03 -7.97
C MET A 1 10.28 -2.56 -7.77
N SER A 2 11.04 -1.96 -8.68
CA SER A 2 11.33 -0.51 -8.66
C SER A 2 10.34 0.18 -9.60
N PHE A 3 9.41 0.96 -9.06
CA PHE A 3 8.47 1.76 -9.86
C PHE A 3 9.16 3.04 -10.33
N SER A 4 8.83 3.50 -11.55
CA SER A 4 9.41 4.73 -12.06
C SER A 4 9.01 5.92 -11.17
N ARG A 5 9.93 6.88 -10.98
CA ARG A 5 9.69 8.10 -10.19
C ARG A 5 8.46 8.89 -10.66
N ARG A 6 8.03 8.73 -11.92
CA ARG A 6 6.82 9.37 -12.47
C ARG A 6 5.50 8.69 -12.04
N LYS A 7 5.53 7.40 -11.70
CA LYS A 7 4.35 6.65 -11.23
C LYS A 7 4.10 6.85 -9.73
N LEU A 8 5.15 6.98 -8.93
CA LEU A 8 5.05 7.15 -7.48
C LEU A 8 4.11 8.29 -7.02
N PRO A 9 4.20 9.53 -7.53
CA PRO A 9 3.31 10.60 -7.09
C PRO A 9 1.85 10.32 -7.45
N LYS A 10 1.59 9.69 -8.60
CA LYS A 10 0.23 9.28 -8.99
C LYS A 10 -0.36 8.26 -8.02
N ILE A 11 0.45 7.29 -7.58
CA ILE A 11 0.02 6.26 -6.63
C ILE A 11 -0.17 6.89 -5.25
N PHE A 12 0.77 7.71 -4.79
CA PHE A 12 0.70 8.38 -3.49
C PHE A 12 -0.52 9.30 -3.38
N ASN A 13 -0.82 10.06 -4.43
CA ASN A 13 -1.95 10.98 -4.45
C ASN A 13 -3.32 10.29 -4.52
N LYS A 14 -3.39 9.00 -4.91
CA LYS A 14 -4.68 8.26 -4.91
C LYS A 14 -5.36 8.23 -3.54
N THR A 15 -4.58 8.29 -2.48
CA THR A 15 -5.06 8.25 -1.09
C THR A 15 -4.68 9.51 -0.34
N ASN A 16 -4.35 10.59 -1.05
CA ASN A 16 -3.81 11.83 -0.47
C ASN A 16 -2.64 11.58 0.49
N GLY A 17 -1.74 10.66 0.12
CA GLY A 17 -0.59 10.33 0.96
C GLY A 17 -0.93 9.59 2.23
N ARG A 18 -2.03 8.81 2.25
CA ARG A 18 -2.41 7.96 3.38
C ARG A 18 -2.33 6.49 3.00
N CYS A 19 -2.07 5.63 3.98
CA CYS A 19 -2.11 4.18 3.76
C CYS A 19 -3.52 3.74 3.37
N ARG A 20 -3.65 2.96 2.29
CA ARG A 20 -4.96 2.44 1.85
C ARG A 20 -5.66 1.56 2.89
N TYR A 21 -4.88 0.88 3.73
CA TYR A 21 -5.37 -0.08 4.72
C TYR A 21 -5.69 0.58 6.06
N CYS A 22 -4.71 1.27 6.66
CA CYS A 22 -4.84 1.82 8.01
C CYS A 22 -5.11 3.33 8.05
N GLY A 23 -5.13 4.03 6.92
CA GLY A 23 -5.39 5.47 6.86
C GLY A 23 -4.26 6.37 7.41
N LYS A 24 -3.19 5.80 7.97
CA LYS A 24 -2.07 6.57 8.54
C LYS A 24 -1.37 7.43 7.47
N PRO A 25 -0.92 8.64 7.83
CA PRO A 25 -0.19 9.50 6.91
C PRO A 25 1.15 8.87 6.52
N LEU A 26 1.48 8.99 5.24
CA LEU A 26 2.69 8.51 4.61
C LEU A 26 3.54 9.71 4.20
N VAL A 27 4.86 9.52 4.22
CA VAL A 27 5.83 10.53 3.79
C VAL A 27 6.37 10.10 2.44
N PHE A 28 6.09 10.88 1.39
CA PHE A 28 6.51 10.57 0.03
C PHE A 28 8.01 10.27 -0.09
N ARG A 29 8.85 11.04 0.63
CA ARG A 29 10.32 10.87 0.67
C ARG A 29 10.78 9.56 1.32
N ASN A 30 9.93 8.95 2.15
CA ASN A 30 10.24 7.69 2.86
C ASN A 30 9.82 6.44 2.05
N TYR A 31 9.59 6.58 0.75
CA TYR A 31 9.28 5.45 -0.14
C TYR A 31 10.41 4.42 -0.16
N GLY A 32 10.09 3.14 0.10
CA GLY A 32 11.04 2.02 0.03
C GLY A 32 12.16 2.06 1.08
N GLN A 33 12.09 2.97 2.06
CA GLN A 33 13.14 3.09 3.07
C GLN A 33 13.04 1.98 4.12
N LYS A 34 14.10 1.14 4.21
CA LYS A 34 14.27 0.05 5.19
C LYS A 34 14.86 0.49 6.54
N ARG A 35 15.43 1.69 6.62
CA ARG A 35 15.79 2.36 7.88
C ARG A 35 15.43 3.84 7.77
N SER A 36 14.32 4.22 8.38
CA SER A 36 13.92 5.62 8.56
C SER A 36 13.49 5.76 10.01
N LEU A 37 14.08 6.74 10.69
CA LEU A 37 13.80 7.06 12.10
C LEU A 37 12.43 7.73 12.27
N ILE A 38 11.90 8.31 11.19
CA ILE A 38 10.61 8.98 11.14
C ILE A 38 9.56 8.03 10.54
N GLY A 39 8.34 8.08 11.08
CA GLY A 39 7.20 7.31 10.60
C GLY A 39 6.79 7.65 9.15
N GLY A 40 5.75 6.98 8.65
CA GLY A 40 5.21 7.26 7.31
C GLY A 40 5.97 6.57 6.16
N ARG A 41 6.66 5.47 6.44
CA ARG A 41 7.36 4.66 5.44
C ARG A 41 6.35 3.82 4.67
N TRP A 42 6.49 3.78 3.37
CA TRP A 42 5.51 3.16 2.51
C TRP A 42 6.12 2.52 1.27
N GLU A 43 5.37 1.60 0.72
CA GLU A 43 5.68 0.87 -0.51
C GLU A 43 4.42 0.82 -1.39
N VAL A 44 4.63 0.52 -2.67
CA VAL A 44 3.51 0.26 -3.58
C VAL A 44 3.02 -1.16 -3.35
N ASP A 45 1.73 -1.28 -3.07
CA ASP A 45 1.02 -2.54 -2.96
C ASP A 45 0.16 -2.80 -4.21
N HIS A 46 0.14 -4.05 -4.65
CA HIS A 46 -0.75 -4.53 -5.71
C HIS A 46 -2.03 -5.06 -5.08
N SER A 47 -3.17 -4.41 -5.35
CA SER A 47 -4.48 -4.85 -4.83
C SER A 47 -4.76 -6.30 -5.23
N LYS A 48 -4.60 -6.63 -6.52
CA LYS A 48 -4.57 -7.99 -7.05
C LYS A 48 -3.10 -8.41 -7.24
N PRO A 49 -2.60 -9.45 -6.57
CA PRO A 49 -1.22 -9.91 -6.73
C PRO A 49 -0.93 -10.36 -8.16
N LYS A 50 0.31 -10.11 -8.63
CA LYS A 50 0.74 -10.55 -9.98
C LYS A 50 0.57 -12.06 -10.20
N ALA A 51 0.83 -12.86 -9.16
CA ALA A 51 0.64 -14.31 -9.18
C ALA A 51 -0.81 -14.77 -9.45
N LYS A 52 -1.80 -13.89 -9.25
CA LYS A 52 -3.22 -14.15 -9.54
C LYS A 52 -3.70 -13.42 -10.81
N GLY A 53 -2.79 -12.98 -11.68
CA GLY A 53 -3.12 -12.20 -12.89
C GLY A 53 -3.34 -10.71 -12.61
N GLY A 54 -2.74 -10.18 -11.54
CA GLY A 54 -2.71 -8.74 -11.27
C GLY A 54 -1.79 -7.99 -12.23
N THR A 55 -2.21 -6.81 -12.66
CA THR A 55 -1.46 -5.97 -13.60
C THR A 55 -0.64 -4.89 -12.88
N ASP A 56 0.39 -4.37 -13.55
CA ASP A 56 1.18 -3.21 -13.09
C ASP A 56 0.53 -1.87 -13.50
N HIS A 57 -0.77 -1.89 -13.82
CA HIS A 57 -1.55 -0.70 -14.12
C HIS A 57 -1.81 0.11 -12.86
N LEU A 58 -1.80 1.44 -12.98
CA LEU A 58 -2.04 2.37 -11.86
C LEU A 58 -3.32 2.04 -11.09
N ASN A 59 -4.33 1.47 -11.74
CA ASN A 59 -5.61 1.09 -11.13
C ASN A 59 -5.43 -0.01 -10.06
N ASN A 60 -4.44 -0.88 -10.22
CA ASN A 60 -4.11 -1.97 -9.30
C ASN A 60 -3.04 -1.58 -8.26
N LEU A 61 -2.48 -0.38 -8.33
CA LEU A 61 -1.39 0.08 -7.47
C LEU A 61 -1.90 1.07 -6.42
N TYR A 62 -1.56 0.82 -5.16
CA TYR A 62 -1.92 1.66 -4.02
C TYR A 62 -0.74 1.90 -3.09
N PRO A 63 -0.70 3.03 -2.39
CA PRO A 63 0.31 3.28 -1.37
C PRO A 63 -0.10 2.60 -0.06
N ALA A 64 0.82 1.83 0.53
CA ALA A 64 0.60 1.14 1.79
C ALA A 64 1.81 1.28 2.71
N CYS A 65 1.56 1.37 4.02
CA CYS A 65 2.62 1.24 5.01
C CYS A 65 3.37 -0.07 4.82
N ILE A 66 4.69 -0.09 5.06
CA ILE A 66 5.50 -1.30 4.96
C ILE A 66 4.92 -2.43 5.84
N SER A 67 4.43 -2.11 7.03
CA SER A 67 3.80 -3.07 7.95
C SER A 67 2.52 -3.68 7.36
N CYS A 68 1.59 -2.84 6.88
CA CYS A 68 0.34 -3.29 6.26
C CYS A 68 0.61 -4.10 4.99
N ASN A 69 1.53 -3.64 4.15
CA ASN A 69 1.93 -4.31 2.93
C ASN A 69 2.54 -5.69 3.22
N ARG A 70 3.42 -5.79 4.22
CA ARG A 70 4.02 -7.07 4.64
C ARG A 70 3.00 -8.01 5.26
N SER A 71 2.12 -7.51 6.12
CA SER A 71 1.04 -8.31 6.72
C SER A 71 0.15 -8.93 5.65
N LYS A 72 -0.15 -8.19 4.56
CA LYS A 72 -0.85 -8.69 3.38
C LYS A 72 -0.04 -9.70 2.54
N GLY A 73 1.26 -9.47 2.37
CA GLY A 73 2.14 -10.38 1.63
C GLY A 73 2.34 -11.74 2.30
N ASP A 74 2.28 -11.75 3.64
CA ASP A 74 2.39 -12.97 4.46
C ASP A 74 1.06 -13.73 4.57
N THR A 75 -0.08 -13.04 4.38
CA THR A 75 -1.38 -13.69 4.16
C THR A 75 -1.46 -14.26 2.74
N ARG A 76 -0.61 -15.25 2.46
CA ARG A 76 -0.84 -16.21 1.38
C ARG A 76 -2.11 -17.00 1.72
N GLY A 77 -3.24 -16.51 1.20
CA GLY A 77 -4.40 -17.34 0.92
C GLY A 77 -5.22 -17.82 2.12
N ARG A 78 -5.47 -16.99 3.12
CA ARG A 78 -6.67 -17.20 3.95
C ARG A 78 -7.60 -16.00 3.83
N ASN A 79 -8.77 -16.31 3.28
CA ASN A 79 -9.99 -15.56 3.49
C ASN A 79 -10.20 -15.54 5.02
N THR A 80 -9.83 -14.46 5.69
CA THR A 80 -10.25 -14.21 7.06
C THR A 80 -10.85 -12.82 7.06
N GLU A 81 -12.17 -12.82 6.92
CA GLU A 81 -13.12 -11.97 7.65
C GLU A 81 -12.58 -10.56 7.89
N LYS A 82 -12.85 -9.61 6.99
CA LYS A 82 -13.93 -8.64 7.20
C LYS A 82 -14.87 -8.95 8.36
N GLU A 83 -14.32 -8.92 9.57
CA GLU A 83 -15.05 -8.49 10.76
C GLU A 83 -14.87 -6.97 10.90
N THR A 84 -15.99 -6.31 10.57
CA THR A 84 -16.59 -5.22 11.37
C THR A 84 -15.62 -4.19 11.94
N LEU A 85 -15.58 -3.01 11.31
CA LEU A 85 -15.86 -1.76 12.03
C LEU A 85 -16.36 -0.73 11.02
N ALA A 86 -17.65 -0.43 11.18
CA ALA A 86 -18.41 0.57 10.47
C ALA A 86 -17.71 1.93 10.51
N TRP A 87 -17.66 2.61 9.37
CA TRP A 87 -17.60 4.07 9.34
C TRP A 87 -19.03 4.54 9.09
N PRO A 88 -19.72 5.15 10.07
CA PRO A 88 -21.00 5.76 9.78
C PRO A 88 -20.77 7.01 8.93
N PHE A 89 -21.79 7.28 8.10
CA PHE A 89 -21.97 8.48 7.30
C PHE A 89 -21.90 9.76 8.13
#